data_AF-A0A7N0ZX00-F1
#
_entry.id   AF-A0A7N0ZX00-F1
#
_cell.length_a   1.000
_cell.length_b   1.000
_cell.length_c   1.000
_cell.angle_alpha   90.00
_cell.angle_beta   90.00
_cell.angle_gamma   90.00
#
_symmetry.space_group_name_H-M   'P 1'
#
loop_
_entity.id
_entity.type
_entity.pdbx_description
1 polymer ?
#
loop_
_entity_poly.entity_id
_entity_poly.type
_entity_poly.pdbx_seq_one_letter_code
_entity_poly.pdbx_strand_id
1 'polypeptide(L)'
;MSSDSGLVLQDVEDYSAPAINCYSKANIIRPSDAIILGNRCAAYVSISEFLKNRPAQTSEFRPLNGFDLATNAELALKDAEKVINIKSNSVRAYILKSSALILLEKYEMARDAILSGLQVDPTSKSLQLSLQNLESVTASIIGKKREGSTERTDDFDCTLCLKLLYEPITTPCGHSFCRSCLFQSMDRSNKCPLCRTVLFIIPRTCAVSVTLNNIIQKTFPEEYAERKMEHDSLTNPGVNLIPLFVMDVVVPSQKLSLHIFEPRYRLMVRRVMEGNRRMGMVNIDVSTGSIADYACEVEITECEPLPDGRFYIEIESRRRFHILKSWDQDGYRVADVEWVEDIYPPEGTPERRELMEMTNNLAESARAWLNKQKVAARQDRRHLEYLLAIEATMPSAQDPERFSFWFASLAERSSSEKVDLLRSRDTRQRLELGLNFMRTRW
;
A
#
# COMPACT_ATOMS: atom_id res chain seq x y z
N MET A 1 -27.22 21.31 -11.80
CA MET A 1 -26.18 22.30 -11.50
C MET A 1 -25.76 22.04 -10.06
N SER A 2 -24.76 21.17 -9.92
CA SER A 2 -24.29 20.64 -8.64
C SER A 2 -22.81 21.00 -8.61
N SER A 3 -22.49 22.15 -8.03
CA SER A 3 -21.14 22.67 -7.88
C SER A 3 -20.80 22.74 -6.39
N ASP A 4 -19.58 22.31 -6.09
CA ASP A 4 -18.80 22.61 -4.88
C ASP A 4 -19.15 21.91 -3.56
N SER A 5 -18.75 20.65 -3.47
CA SER A 5 -18.27 20.05 -2.21
C SER A 5 -16.74 19.84 -2.17
N GLY A 6 -16.01 20.25 -3.21
CA GLY A 6 -14.55 20.13 -3.30
C GLY A 6 -13.78 21.25 -2.60
N LEU A 7 -14.40 22.41 -2.38
CA LEU A 7 -13.76 23.61 -1.82
C LEU A 7 -13.61 23.60 -0.29
N VAL A 8 -14.30 22.70 0.44
CA VAL A 8 -14.31 22.73 1.92
C VAL A 8 -13.10 22.02 2.55
N LEU A 9 -12.44 21.11 1.84
CA LEU A 9 -11.31 20.33 2.36
C LEU A 9 -9.95 21.04 2.20
N GLN A 10 -9.82 21.95 1.24
CA GLN A 10 -8.58 22.72 1.00
C GLN A 10 -8.28 23.72 2.13
N ASP A 11 -9.32 24.22 2.82
CA ASP A 11 -9.20 25.22 3.87
C ASP A 11 -8.75 24.66 5.24
N VAL A 12 -8.70 23.34 5.46
CA VAL A 12 -8.38 22.81 6.80
C VAL A 12 -6.89 22.73 7.06
N GLU A 13 -6.09 22.32 6.08
CA GLU A 13 -4.62 22.24 6.19
C GLU A 13 -3.99 23.64 6.22
N ASP A 14 -4.49 24.55 5.38
CA ASP A 14 -3.97 25.93 5.25
C ASP A 14 -4.33 26.84 6.44
N TYR A 15 -5.37 26.51 7.23
CA TYR A 15 -5.78 27.31 8.40
C TYR A 15 -5.45 26.65 9.75
N SER A 16 -5.53 25.31 9.87
CA SER A 16 -5.34 24.63 11.17
C SER A 16 -3.88 24.50 11.58
N ALA A 17 -2.97 24.25 10.63
CA ALA A 17 -1.54 24.15 10.94
C ALA A 17 -0.93 25.49 11.42
N PRO A 18 -1.24 26.65 10.80
CA PRO A 18 -0.86 27.95 11.36
C PRO A 18 -1.50 28.24 12.72
N ALA A 19 -2.77 27.84 12.92
CA ALA A 19 -3.46 28.03 14.19
C ALA A 19 -2.80 27.26 15.35
N ILE A 20 -2.36 26.01 15.13
CA ILE A 20 -1.60 25.23 16.12
C ILE A 20 -0.33 25.97 16.56
N ASN A 21 0.40 26.57 15.60
CA ASN A 21 1.61 27.33 15.90
C ASN A 21 1.30 28.58 16.73
N CYS A 22 0.26 29.34 16.36
CA CYS A 22 -0.20 30.52 17.11
C CYS A 22 -0.60 30.17 18.54
N TYR A 23 -1.44 29.14 18.73
CA TYR A 23 -1.86 28.72 20.07
C TYR A 23 -0.72 28.10 20.87
N SER A 24 0.24 27.43 20.23
CA SER A 24 1.42 26.90 20.92
C SER A 24 2.31 28.02 21.46
N LYS A 25 2.55 29.08 20.67
CA LYS A 25 3.25 30.28 21.14
C LYS A 25 2.49 30.97 22.28
N ALA A 26 1.18 31.12 22.16
CA ALA A 26 0.35 31.71 23.20
C ALA A 26 0.37 30.88 24.50
N ASN A 27 0.39 29.54 24.39
CA ASN A 27 0.49 28.63 25.52
C ASN A 27 1.85 28.67 26.22
N ILE A 28 2.95 29.02 25.53
CA ILE A 28 4.24 29.26 26.19
C ILE A 28 4.14 30.47 27.13
N ILE A 29 3.41 31.51 26.71
CA ILE A 29 3.22 32.74 27.50
C ILE A 29 2.21 32.50 28.64
N ARG A 30 1.17 31.69 28.40
CA ARG A 30 0.10 31.39 29.37
C ARG A 30 -0.24 29.89 29.39
N PRO A 31 0.54 29.05 30.10
CA PRO A 31 0.48 27.58 29.99
C PRO A 31 -0.73 26.90 30.63
N SER A 32 -1.59 27.66 31.31
CA SER A 32 -2.81 27.17 32.00
C SER A 32 -4.06 27.95 31.61
N ASP A 33 -4.02 28.67 30.49
CA ASP A 33 -5.20 29.36 29.98
C ASP A 33 -6.11 28.34 29.27
N ALA A 34 -7.27 28.08 29.86
CA ALA A 34 -8.24 27.10 29.38
C ALA A 34 -8.77 27.40 27.97
N ILE A 35 -8.79 28.68 27.55
CA ILE A 35 -9.26 29.07 26.21
C ILE A 35 -8.18 28.73 25.18
N ILE A 36 -6.91 29.05 25.48
CA ILE A 36 -5.78 28.75 24.59
C ILE A 36 -5.64 27.23 24.42
N LEU A 37 -5.65 26.48 25.52
CA LEU A 37 -5.59 25.02 25.50
C LEU A 37 -6.79 24.40 24.76
N GLY A 38 -8.01 24.89 25.00
CA GLY A 38 -9.21 24.40 24.33
C GLY A 38 -9.19 24.65 22.82
N ASN A 39 -8.72 25.81 22.37
CA ASN A 39 -8.61 26.13 20.95
C ASN A 39 -7.46 25.36 20.27
N ARG A 40 -6.33 25.17 20.96
CA ARG A 40 -5.23 24.33 20.46
C ARG A 40 -5.66 22.88 20.31
N CYS A 41 -6.36 22.34 21.31
CA CYS A 41 -6.96 21.02 21.27
C CYS A 41 -7.90 20.86 20.08
N ALA A 42 -8.81 21.81 19.87
CA ALA A 42 -9.73 21.79 18.73
C ALA A 42 -8.98 21.77 17.39
N ALA A 43 -7.92 22.58 17.23
CA ALA A 43 -7.11 22.59 16.02
C ALA A 43 -6.41 21.24 15.77
N TYR A 44 -5.91 20.58 16.81
CA TYR A 44 -5.36 19.23 16.71
C TYR A 44 -6.42 18.18 16.35
N VAL A 45 -7.64 18.27 16.89
CA VAL A 45 -8.75 17.36 16.51
C VAL A 45 -9.10 17.56 15.03
N SER A 46 -9.26 18.81 14.60
CA SER A 46 -9.61 19.13 13.21
C SER A 46 -8.57 18.64 12.20
N ILE A 47 -7.27 18.79 12.48
CA ILE A 47 -6.24 18.27 11.57
C ILE A 47 -6.22 16.74 11.57
N SER A 48 -6.43 16.08 12.71
CA SER A 48 -6.55 14.62 12.76
C SER A 48 -7.76 14.09 11.98
N GLU A 49 -8.92 14.76 12.07
CA GLU A 49 -10.11 14.41 11.28
C GLU A 49 -9.88 14.61 9.78
N PHE A 50 -9.20 15.69 9.39
CA PHE A 50 -8.78 15.91 8.01
C PHE A 50 -7.87 14.80 7.52
N LEU A 51 -6.82 14.45 8.29
CA LEU A 51 -5.89 13.37 7.94
C LEU A 51 -6.61 12.01 7.84
N LYS A 52 -7.62 11.76 8.68
CA LYS A 52 -8.42 10.52 8.67
C LYS A 52 -9.23 10.38 7.39
N ASN A 53 -9.78 11.50 6.91
CA ASN A 53 -10.69 11.54 5.77
C ASN A 53 -9.99 11.93 4.45
N ARG A 54 -8.66 12.12 4.46
CA ARG A 54 -7.89 12.48 3.28
C ARG A 54 -7.88 11.30 2.29
N PRO A 55 -8.28 11.51 1.02
CA PRO A 55 -8.19 10.46 0.01
C PRO A 55 -6.75 10.00 -0.21
N ALA A 56 -6.54 8.69 -0.37
CA ALA A 56 -5.22 8.12 -0.63
C ALA A 56 -4.54 8.75 -1.86
N GLN A 57 -5.31 9.04 -2.92
CA GLN A 57 -4.85 9.70 -4.15
C GLN A 57 -4.18 11.06 -3.87
N THR A 58 -4.68 11.83 -2.91
CA THR A 58 -4.13 13.16 -2.57
C THR A 58 -2.75 13.06 -1.92
N SER A 59 -2.44 11.95 -1.27
CA SER A 59 -1.14 11.70 -0.63
C SER A 59 -0.03 11.35 -1.65
N GLU A 60 -0.40 10.97 -2.87
CA GLU A 60 0.55 10.64 -3.95
C GLU A 60 1.14 11.90 -4.60
N PHE A 61 0.36 12.98 -4.66
CA PHE A 61 0.78 14.23 -5.32
C PHE A 61 1.27 15.32 -4.35
N ARG A 62 0.85 15.27 -3.08
CA ARG A 62 1.26 16.26 -2.06
C ARG A 62 1.65 15.53 -0.76
N PRO A 63 2.95 15.37 -0.47
CA PRO A 63 3.40 14.72 0.76
C PRO A 63 2.94 15.53 1.97
N LEU A 64 2.50 14.82 3.01
CA LEU A 64 2.12 15.42 4.28
C LEU A 64 3.36 15.93 5.01
N ASN A 65 3.35 17.22 5.36
CA ASN A 65 4.38 17.82 6.21
C ASN A 65 3.78 18.11 7.59
N GLY A 66 4.34 17.52 8.65
CA GLY A 66 3.88 17.75 10.03
C GLY A 66 3.77 16.47 10.86
N PHE A 67 3.05 16.56 11.98
CA PHE A 67 2.76 15.41 12.82
C PHE A 67 1.73 14.48 12.16
N ASP A 68 1.84 13.18 12.42
CA ASP A 68 0.86 12.20 11.97
C ASP A 68 -0.46 12.32 12.76
N LEU A 69 -1.50 11.63 12.29
CA LEU A 69 -2.85 11.67 12.87
C LEU A 69 -2.84 11.31 14.37
N ALA A 70 -2.09 10.27 14.73
CA ALA A 70 -2.02 9.76 16.10
C ALA A 70 -1.32 10.76 17.02
N THR A 71 -0.21 11.35 16.58
CA THR A 71 0.52 12.34 17.36
C THR A 71 -0.34 13.59 17.61
N ASN A 72 -1.03 14.08 16.59
CA ASN A 72 -1.97 15.21 16.75
C ASN A 72 -3.10 14.86 17.74
N ALA A 73 -3.69 13.67 17.63
CA ALA A 73 -4.77 13.24 18.53
C ALA A 73 -4.28 13.04 19.98
N GLU A 74 -3.06 12.55 20.21
CA GLU A 74 -2.45 12.46 21.54
C GLU A 74 -2.19 13.86 22.15
N LEU A 75 -1.76 14.82 21.34
CA LEU A 75 -1.57 16.21 21.77
C LEU A 75 -2.92 16.87 22.10
N ALA A 76 -3.95 16.64 21.29
CA ALA A 76 -5.32 17.06 21.57
C ALA A 76 -5.81 16.51 22.92
N LEU A 77 -5.62 15.21 23.16
CA LEU A 77 -6.04 14.56 24.39
C LEU A 77 -5.38 15.19 25.62
N LYS A 78 -4.06 15.42 25.58
CA LYS A 78 -3.31 16.08 26.67
C LYS A 78 -3.85 17.47 26.98
N ASP A 79 -4.20 18.25 25.96
CA ASP A 79 -4.76 19.59 26.16
C ASP A 79 -6.18 19.53 26.71
N ALA A 80 -7.02 18.62 26.23
CA ALA A 80 -8.38 18.44 26.74
C ALA A 80 -8.37 18.05 28.23
N GLU A 81 -7.50 17.13 28.64
CA GLU A 81 -7.34 16.71 30.04
C GLU A 81 -6.89 17.87 30.94
N LYS A 82 -5.96 18.70 30.46
CA LYS A 82 -5.55 19.91 31.18
C LYS A 82 -6.71 20.89 31.33
N VAL A 83 -7.50 21.11 30.28
CA VAL A 83 -8.68 21.99 30.36
C VAL A 83 -9.69 21.47 31.37
N ILE A 84 -9.94 20.16 31.41
CA ILE A 84 -10.85 19.54 32.41
C ILE A 84 -10.30 19.73 33.83
N ASN A 85 -8.99 19.55 34.04
CA ASN A 85 -8.36 19.77 35.33
C ASN A 85 -8.44 21.24 35.80
N ILE A 86 -8.43 22.20 34.87
CA ILE A 86 -8.54 23.63 35.18
C ILE A 86 -10.01 24.07 35.33
N LYS A 87 -10.91 23.53 34.51
CA LYS A 87 -12.34 23.84 34.45
C LYS A 87 -13.15 22.57 34.23
N SER A 88 -13.45 21.87 35.32
CA SER A 88 -14.21 20.61 35.30
C SER A 88 -15.64 20.75 34.78
N ASN A 89 -16.22 21.95 34.80
CA ASN A 89 -17.60 22.18 34.31
C ASN A 89 -17.65 22.57 32.81
N SER A 90 -16.58 22.38 32.06
CA SER A 90 -16.52 22.72 30.63
C SER A 90 -16.97 21.56 29.75
N VAL A 91 -18.23 21.57 29.31
CA VAL A 91 -18.80 20.56 28.38
C VAL A 91 -17.96 20.43 27.11
N ARG A 92 -17.47 21.56 26.57
CA ARG A 92 -16.61 21.59 25.38
C ARG A 92 -15.32 20.79 25.56
N ALA A 93 -14.76 20.74 26.78
CA ALA A 93 -13.54 19.99 27.03
C ALA A 93 -13.78 18.47 26.99
N TYR A 94 -14.95 18.01 27.45
CA TYR A 94 -15.36 16.60 27.32
C TYR A 94 -15.66 16.21 25.88
N ILE A 95 -16.29 17.10 25.09
CA ILE A 95 -16.47 16.89 23.65
C ILE A 95 -15.11 16.67 22.99
N LEU A 96 -14.16 17.60 23.18
CA LEU A 96 -12.83 17.51 22.58
C LEU A 96 -12.04 16.27 23.06
N LYS A 97 -12.12 15.93 24.34
CA LYS A 97 -11.52 14.71 24.90
C LYS A 97 -12.08 13.46 24.22
N SER A 98 -13.40 13.38 24.06
CA SER A 98 -14.05 12.24 23.42
C SER A 98 -13.67 12.13 21.94
N SER A 99 -13.63 13.23 21.19
CA SER A 99 -13.18 13.26 19.79
C SER A 99 -11.74 12.79 19.65
N ALA A 100 -10.83 13.26 20.52
CA ALA A 100 -9.44 12.81 20.52
C ALA A 100 -9.31 11.31 20.82
N LEU A 101 -10.10 10.78 21.76
CA LEU A 101 -10.11 9.35 22.08
C LEU A 101 -10.69 8.49 20.96
N ILE A 102 -11.72 8.98 20.25
CA ILE A 102 -12.28 8.32 19.06
C ILE A 102 -11.24 8.27 17.93
N LEU A 103 -10.50 9.36 17.70
CA LEU A 103 -9.41 9.41 16.73
C LEU A 103 -8.26 8.46 17.06
N LEU A 104 -8.06 8.18 18.35
CA LEU A 104 -7.10 7.19 18.86
C LEU A 104 -7.67 5.78 18.98
N GLU A 105 -8.91 5.54 18.52
CA GLU A 105 -9.63 4.26 18.60
C GLU A 105 -9.81 3.71 20.03
N LYS A 106 -9.79 4.60 21.03
CA LYS A 106 -10.02 4.27 22.45
C LYS A 106 -11.49 4.44 22.82
N TYR A 107 -12.36 3.63 22.22
CA TYR A 107 -13.81 3.82 22.26
C TYR A 107 -14.43 3.76 23.66
N GLU A 108 -13.97 2.85 24.53
CA GLU A 108 -14.47 2.78 25.92
C GLU A 108 -14.13 4.04 26.71
N MET A 109 -12.88 4.51 26.61
CA MET A 109 -12.47 5.76 27.26
C MET A 109 -13.22 6.97 26.68
N ALA A 110 -13.52 6.96 25.38
CA ALA A 110 -14.32 8.00 24.74
C ALA A 110 -15.75 7.99 25.27
N ARG A 111 -16.36 6.81 25.45
CA ARG A 111 -17.68 6.64 26.05
C ARG A 111 -17.72 7.21 27.46
N ASP A 112 -16.75 6.86 28.30
CA ASP A 112 -16.66 7.38 29.67
C ASP A 112 -16.51 8.91 29.70
N ALA A 113 -15.72 9.47 28.77
CA ALA A 113 -15.58 10.92 28.63
C ALA A 113 -16.89 11.60 28.20
N ILE A 114 -17.67 10.98 27.31
CA ILE A 114 -18.97 11.49 26.87
C ILE A 114 -19.98 11.45 28.03
N LEU A 115 -20.06 10.33 28.75
CA LEU A 115 -20.94 10.19 29.91
C LEU A 115 -20.58 11.19 31.02
N SER A 116 -19.30 11.40 31.28
CA SER A 116 -18.83 12.43 32.21
C SER A 116 -19.24 13.83 31.76
N GLY A 117 -19.16 14.13 30.46
CA GLY A 117 -19.64 15.41 29.91
C GLY A 117 -21.16 15.59 30.01
N LEU A 118 -21.93 14.52 29.85
CA LEU A 118 -23.39 14.53 30.02
C LEU A 118 -23.82 14.69 31.49
N GLN A 119 -22.98 14.31 32.45
CA GLN A 119 -23.21 14.65 33.86
C GLN A 119 -23.08 16.16 34.11
N VAL A 120 -22.21 16.85 33.35
CA VAL A 120 -22.03 18.30 33.43
C VAL A 120 -23.18 19.04 32.72
N ASP A 121 -23.59 18.58 31.55
CA ASP A 121 -24.76 19.08 30.82
C ASP A 121 -25.55 17.94 30.17
N PRO A 122 -26.62 17.47 30.81
CA PRO A 122 -27.47 16.41 30.28
C PRO A 122 -28.20 16.79 28.98
N THR A 123 -28.31 18.09 28.67
CA THR A 123 -29.05 18.61 27.50
C THR A 123 -28.18 18.80 26.27
N SER A 124 -26.88 18.50 26.37
CA SER A 124 -25.92 18.64 25.28
C SER A 124 -26.22 17.68 24.12
N LYS A 125 -26.87 18.21 23.08
CA LYS A 125 -27.19 17.45 21.84
C LYS A 125 -25.93 16.89 21.18
N SER A 126 -24.81 17.61 21.23
CA SER A 126 -23.55 17.14 20.63
C SER A 126 -23.03 15.88 21.31
N LEU A 127 -23.08 15.81 22.65
CA LEU A 127 -22.62 14.63 23.40
C LEU A 127 -23.61 13.47 23.26
N GLN A 128 -24.91 13.74 23.26
CA GLN A 128 -25.94 12.72 23.01
C GLN A 128 -25.77 12.08 21.62
N LEU A 129 -25.55 12.91 20.58
CA LEU A 129 -25.31 12.42 19.22
C LEU A 129 -23.99 11.64 19.14
N SER A 130 -22.92 12.14 19.76
CA SER A 130 -21.64 11.42 19.81
C SER A 130 -21.77 10.07 20.52
N LEU A 131 -22.56 9.97 21.60
CA LEU A 131 -22.83 8.71 22.28
C LEU A 131 -23.58 7.73 21.37
N GLN A 132 -24.66 8.19 20.73
CA GLN A 132 -25.46 7.37 19.82
C GLN A 132 -24.64 6.89 18.62
N ASN A 133 -23.82 7.77 18.03
CA ASN A 133 -22.91 7.41 16.94
C ASN A 133 -21.88 6.39 17.41
N LEU A 134 -21.27 6.60 18.58
CA LEU A 134 -20.30 5.67 19.15
C LEU A 134 -20.92 4.29 19.40
N GLU A 135 -22.13 4.24 19.97
CA GLU A 135 -22.88 3.02 20.21
C GLU A 135 -23.29 2.32 18.91
N SER A 136 -23.62 3.07 17.86
CA SER A 136 -23.92 2.50 16.54
C SER A 136 -22.68 1.93 15.85
N VAL A 137 -21.52 2.56 16.04
CA VAL A 137 -20.23 2.10 15.50
C VAL A 137 -19.77 0.86 16.25
N THR A 138 -19.84 0.86 17.59
CA THR A 138 -19.52 -0.34 18.39
C THR A 138 -20.52 -1.45 18.10
N ALA A 139 -21.82 -1.17 17.98
CA ALA A 139 -22.83 -2.15 17.60
C ALA A 139 -22.68 -2.65 16.15
N SER A 140 -22.16 -1.86 15.22
CA SER A 140 -21.86 -2.32 13.85
C SER A 140 -20.60 -3.20 13.79
N ILE A 141 -19.59 -2.87 14.61
CA ILE A 141 -18.39 -3.71 14.82
C ILE A 141 -18.78 -5.03 15.49
N ILE A 142 -19.69 -4.99 16.48
CA ILE A 142 -20.22 -6.17 17.19
C ILE A 142 -21.29 -6.91 16.35
N GLY A 143 -22.03 -6.21 15.50
CA GLY A 143 -23.10 -6.74 14.65
C GLY A 143 -22.59 -7.53 13.45
N LYS A 144 -21.41 -7.17 12.90
CA LYS A 144 -20.66 -8.05 12.01
C LYS A 144 -20.13 -9.32 12.70
N LYS A 145 -20.16 -9.36 14.04
CA LYS A 145 -19.69 -10.48 14.88
C LYS A 145 -20.83 -11.45 15.27
N ARG A 146 -22.08 -11.23 14.83
CA ARG A 146 -23.25 -11.99 15.29
C ARG A 146 -24.22 -12.39 14.17
N GLU A 147 -23.77 -13.26 13.28
CA GLU A 147 -24.64 -14.29 12.72
C GLU A 147 -23.95 -15.64 12.89
N GLY A 148 -24.18 -16.26 14.06
CA GLY A 148 -23.85 -17.65 14.35
C GLY A 148 -22.55 -17.91 15.13
N SER A 149 -22.52 -17.63 16.45
CA SER A 149 -21.72 -18.46 17.37
C SER A 149 -22.17 -18.28 18.82
N THR A 150 -22.12 -19.38 19.58
CA THR A 150 -22.17 -19.44 21.04
C THR A 150 -21.23 -18.43 21.69
N GLU A 151 -21.59 -17.88 22.85
CA GLU A 151 -20.81 -16.88 23.62
C GLU A 151 -19.31 -17.20 23.66
N ARG A 152 -18.56 -16.61 22.74
CA ARG A 152 -17.11 -16.69 22.65
C ARG A 152 -16.52 -15.58 23.52
N THR A 153 -15.67 -15.95 24.49
CA THR A 153 -14.82 -14.98 25.18
C THR A 153 -13.78 -14.43 24.19
N ASP A 154 -13.47 -13.15 24.29
CA ASP A 154 -12.52 -12.43 23.44
C ASP A 154 -11.05 -12.81 23.73
N ASP A 155 -10.81 -13.81 24.57
CA ASP A 155 -9.49 -14.33 24.98
C ASP A 155 -8.60 -14.75 23.80
N PHE A 156 -9.19 -15.08 22.65
CA PHE A 156 -8.48 -15.50 21.43
C PHE A 156 -8.53 -14.47 20.30
N ASP A 157 -8.98 -13.25 20.58
CA ASP A 157 -9.00 -12.17 19.59
C ASP A 157 -7.64 -11.47 19.50
N CYS A 158 -7.26 -11.14 18.27
CA CYS A 158 -6.10 -10.29 18.03
C CYS A 158 -6.47 -8.84 18.34
N THR A 159 -5.72 -8.18 19.22
CA THR A 159 -5.97 -6.78 19.61
C THR A 159 -5.73 -5.75 18.50
N LEU A 160 -5.16 -6.16 17.36
CA LEU A 160 -4.93 -5.29 16.21
C LEU A 160 -6.08 -5.32 15.20
N CYS A 161 -6.63 -6.51 14.91
CA CYS A 161 -7.73 -6.65 13.95
C CYS A 161 -9.09 -6.93 14.60
N LEU A 162 -9.11 -7.17 15.92
CA LEU A 162 -10.29 -7.46 16.75
C LEU A 162 -11.08 -8.69 16.29
N LYS A 163 -10.40 -9.60 15.59
CA LYS A 163 -10.91 -10.89 15.09
C LYS A 163 -10.15 -12.04 15.72
N LEU A 164 -10.66 -13.26 15.56
CA LEU A 164 -9.95 -14.49 15.97
C LEU A 164 -8.51 -14.49 15.45
N LEU A 165 -7.59 -14.83 16.34
CA LEU A 165 -6.17 -15.00 16.03
C LEU A 165 -5.99 -16.03 14.91
N TYR A 166 -5.35 -15.60 13.82
CA TYR A 166 -4.97 -16.45 12.69
C TYR A 166 -3.45 -16.48 12.58
N GLU A 167 -2.89 -17.69 12.52
CA GLU A 167 -1.45 -17.92 12.64
C GLU A 167 -0.82 -17.10 13.79
N PRO A 168 -1.27 -17.31 15.04
CA PRO A 168 -0.87 -16.48 16.16
C PRO A 168 0.63 -16.52 16.41
N ILE A 169 1.23 -15.35 16.56
CA ILE A 169 2.60 -15.18 17.03
C ILE A 169 2.56 -14.66 18.46
N THR A 170 3.32 -15.31 19.35
CA THR A 170 3.52 -14.81 20.72
C THR A 170 4.88 -14.14 20.81
N THR A 171 4.86 -12.84 21.11
CA THR A 171 6.06 -12.02 21.25
C THR A 171 6.83 -12.37 22.54
N PRO A 172 8.14 -12.07 22.64
CA PRO A 172 8.92 -12.28 23.87
C PRO A 172 8.36 -11.59 25.13
N CYS A 173 7.56 -10.53 24.95
CA CYS A 173 6.86 -9.87 26.06
C CYS A 173 5.54 -10.54 26.47
N GLY A 174 5.19 -11.69 25.89
CA GLY A 174 4.03 -12.50 26.25
C GLY A 174 2.73 -12.19 25.50
N HIS A 175 2.70 -11.14 24.67
CA HIS A 175 1.50 -10.75 23.92
C HIS A 175 1.38 -11.51 22.59
N SER A 176 0.16 -11.90 22.21
CA SER A 176 -0.14 -12.66 21.01
C SER A 176 -0.94 -11.86 19.97
N PHE A 177 -0.57 -11.99 18.69
CA PHE A 177 -1.19 -11.29 17.57
C PHE A 177 -1.28 -12.21 16.34
N CYS A 178 -2.12 -11.90 15.35
CA CYS A 178 -2.00 -12.56 14.05
C CYS A 178 -0.61 -12.27 13.46
N ARG A 179 -0.02 -13.26 12.79
CA ARG A 179 1.27 -13.11 12.10
C ARG A 179 1.31 -11.86 11.22
N SER A 180 0.33 -11.72 10.34
CA SER A 180 0.21 -10.58 9.41
C SER A 180 0.05 -9.24 10.14
N CYS A 181 -0.82 -9.17 11.15
CA CYS A 181 -1.07 -7.95 11.91
C CYS A 181 0.17 -7.45 12.66
N LEU A 182 0.92 -8.36 13.30
CA LEU A 182 2.15 -7.98 14.00
C LEU A 182 3.18 -7.41 13.03
N PHE A 183 3.45 -8.09 11.92
CA PHE A 183 4.43 -7.62 10.94
C PHE A 183 4.03 -6.30 10.28
N GLN A 184 2.74 -6.10 10.01
CA GLN A 184 2.23 -4.83 9.52
C GLN A 184 2.43 -3.68 10.53
N SER A 185 2.20 -3.93 11.82
CA SER A 185 2.51 -2.95 12.86
C SER A 185 4.02 -2.67 12.96
N MET A 186 4.83 -3.72 12.79
CA MET A 186 6.29 -3.63 12.87
C MET A 186 6.92 -2.83 11.72
N ASP A 187 6.21 -2.62 10.60
CA ASP A 187 6.69 -1.76 9.52
C ASP A 187 6.87 -0.30 9.97
N ARG A 188 6.14 0.13 11.01
CA ARG A 188 6.23 1.49 11.57
C ARG A 188 7.10 1.56 12.82
N SER A 189 7.05 0.52 13.66
CA SER A 189 7.81 0.49 14.91
C SER A 189 8.11 -0.95 15.34
N ASN A 190 9.36 -1.24 15.70
CA ASN A 190 9.77 -2.54 16.25
C ASN A 190 9.35 -2.75 17.72
N LYS A 191 8.26 -2.12 18.16
CA LYS A 191 7.73 -2.21 19.53
C LYS A 191 6.46 -3.03 19.54
N CYS A 192 6.24 -3.75 20.64
CA CYS A 192 4.99 -4.44 20.89
C CYS A 192 3.82 -3.45 20.84
N PRO A 193 2.78 -3.69 20.03
CA PRO A 193 1.64 -2.78 19.93
C PRO A 193 0.88 -2.59 21.26
N LEU A 194 0.94 -3.58 22.16
CA LEU A 194 0.24 -3.54 23.45
C LEU A 194 1.09 -2.88 24.55
N CYS A 195 2.27 -3.43 24.84
CA CYS A 195 3.09 -2.96 25.98
C CYS A 195 4.27 -2.07 25.59
N ARG A 196 4.49 -1.82 24.30
CA ARG A 196 5.58 -0.99 23.76
C ARG A 196 7.00 -1.50 24.01
N THR A 197 7.17 -2.71 24.55
CA THR A 197 8.46 -3.39 24.67
C THR A 197 9.11 -3.55 23.29
N VAL A 198 10.40 -3.23 23.17
CA VAL A 198 11.14 -3.41 21.91
C VAL A 198 11.24 -4.90 21.59
N LEU A 199 10.86 -5.28 20.38
CA LEU A 199 10.85 -6.65 19.89
C LEU A 199 12.03 -6.86 18.94
N PHE A 200 12.96 -7.74 19.33
CA PHE A 200 14.07 -8.18 18.49
C PHE A 200 13.68 -9.45 17.72
N ILE A 201 12.65 -9.34 16.88
CA ILE A 201 12.10 -10.46 16.11
C ILE A 201 12.09 -10.11 14.62
N ILE A 202 12.34 -11.12 13.78
CA ILE A 202 12.23 -11.04 12.32
C ILE A 202 11.34 -12.19 11.82
N PRO A 203 10.77 -12.12 10.61
CA PRO A 203 9.89 -13.16 10.07
C PRO A 203 10.41 -14.59 10.15
N ARG A 204 11.75 -14.77 10.12
CA ARG A 204 12.42 -16.06 10.26
C ARG A 204 12.54 -16.56 11.70
N THR A 205 12.68 -15.67 12.67
CA THR A 205 12.82 -16.03 14.10
C THR A 205 11.49 -16.04 14.84
N CYS A 206 10.45 -15.47 14.23
CA CYS A 206 9.11 -15.41 14.80
C CYS A 206 8.22 -16.50 14.19
N ALA A 207 8.17 -17.64 14.88
CA ALA A 207 7.34 -18.78 14.51
C ALA A 207 5.91 -18.61 15.03
N VAL A 208 4.96 -19.21 14.31
CA VAL A 208 3.57 -19.36 14.78
C VAL A 208 3.58 -20.20 16.06
N SER A 209 2.83 -19.75 17.07
CA SER A 209 2.61 -20.50 18.30
C SER A 209 1.74 -21.71 18.01
N VAL A 210 2.39 -22.86 17.81
CA VAL A 210 1.73 -24.12 17.44
C VAL A 210 0.64 -24.50 18.45
N THR A 211 0.94 -24.39 19.74
CA THR A 211 -0.01 -24.71 20.81
C THR A 211 -1.25 -23.82 20.75
N LEU A 212 -1.06 -22.50 20.66
CA LEU A 212 -2.18 -21.56 20.61
C LEU A 212 -3.00 -21.73 19.32
N ASN A 213 -2.33 -21.92 18.19
CA ASN A 213 -2.97 -22.18 16.91
C ASN A 213 -3.81 -23.48 16.93
N ASN A 214 -3.31 -24.56 17.54
CA ASN A 214 -4.03 -25.82 17.66
C ASN A 214 -5.25 -25.72 18.59
N ILE A 215 -5.13 -24.97 19.69
CA ILE A 215 -6.26 -24.71 20.58
C ILE A 215 -7.34 -23.95 19.81
N ILE A 216 -6.96 -22.85 19.14
CA ILE A 216 -7.88 -22.05 18.35
C ILE A 216 -8.59 -22.87 17.27
N GLN A 217 -7.85 -23.64 16.47
CA GLN A 217 -8.44 -24.46 15.40
C GLN A 217 -9.43 -25.51 15.93
N LYS A 218 -9.17 -26.09 17.10
CA LYS A 218 -10.07 -27.07 17.72
C LYS A 218 -11.30 -26.42 18.36
N THR A 219 -11.12 -25.27 18.99
CA THR A 219 -12.20 -24.59 19.72
C THR A 219 -13.11 -23.79 18.78
N PHE A 220 -12.56 -23.19 17.71
CA PHE A 220 -13.26 -22.30 16.77
C PHE A 220 -12.97 -22.68 15.30
N PRO A 221 -13.34 -23.89 14.85
CA PRO A 221 -12.98 -24.39 13.52
C PRO A 221 -13.58 -23.57 12.37
N GLU A 222 -14.83 -23.14 12.50
CA GLU A 222 -15.54 -22.37 11.47
C GLU A 222 -14.95 -20.95 11.35
N GLU A 223 -14.88 -20.22 12.46
CA GLU A 223 -14.26 -18.89 12.49
C GLU A 223 -12.81 -18.92 12.01
N TYR A 224 -12.02 -19.94 12.37
CA TYR A 224 -10.65 -20.06 11.88
C TYR A 224 -10.60 -20.31 10.37
N ALA A 225 -11.53 -21.09 9.82
CA ALA A 225 -11.65 -21.29 8.38
C ALA A 225 -12.01 -19.97 7.66
N GLU A 226 -12.90 -19.16 8.23
CA GLU A 226 -13.20 -17.82 7.70
C GLU A 226 -11.96 -16.91 7.69
N ARG A 227 -11.19 -16.92 8.79
CA ARG A 227 -9.93 -16.15 8.88
C ARG A 227 -8.92 -16.61 7.85
N LYS A 228 -8.84 -17.92 7.59
CA LYS A 228 -8.02 -18.50 6.54
C LYS A 228 -8.47 -18.01 5.16
N MET A 229 -9.77 -18.05 4.86
CA MET A 229 -10.31 -17.57 3.59
C MET A 229 -10.04 -16.08 3.38
N GLU A 230 -10.22 -15.26 4.42
CA GLU A 230 -9.88 -13.83 4.38
C GLU A 230 -8.40 -13.63 4.06
N HIS A 231 -7.51 -14.36 4.74
CA HIS A 231 -6.08 -14.31 4.47
C HIS A 231 -5.73 -14.74 3.04
N ASP A 232 -6.27 -15.87 2.58
CA ASP A 232 -6.02 -16.42 1.26
C ASP A 232 -6.51 -15.47 0.16
N SER A 233 -7.61 -14.73 0.38
CA SER A 233 -8.08 -13.71 -0.57
C SER A 233 -7.12 -12.53 -0.73
N LEU A 234 -6.28 -12.24 0.28
CA LEU A 234 -5.31 -11.15 0.25
C LEU A 234 -3.97 -11.56 -0.38
N THR A 235 -3.58 -12.82 -0.23
CA THR A 235 -2.31 -13.36 -0.78
C THR A 235 -2.50 -13.97 -2.17
N ASN A 236 -3.70 -14.48 -2.47
CA ASN A 236 -4.06 -15.09 -3.74
C ASN A 236 -5.36 -14.45 -4.28
N PRO A 237 -5.30 -13.19 -4.75
CA PRO A 237 -6.50 -12.42 -5.11
C PRO A 237 -7.24 -12.95 -6.35
N GLY A 238 -6.67 -13.91 -7.08
CA GLY A 238 -7.26 -14.52 -8.26
C GLY A 238 -6.46 -14.27 -9.54
N VAL A 239 -6.96 -14.74 -10.68
CA VAL A 239 -6.24 -14.71 -11.96
C VAL A 239 -6.21 -13.32 -12.58
N ASN A 240 -7.27 -12.52 -12.40
CA ASN A 240 -7.42 -11.20 -13.02
C ASN A 240 -7.25 -10.04 -12.03
N LEU A 241 -6.89 -10.34 -10.78
CA LEU A 241 -6.61 -9.32 -9.79
C LEU A 241 -5.11 -9.23 -9.56
N ILE A 242 -4.56 -8.03 -9.70
CA ILE A 242 -3.13 -7.81 -9.57
C ILE A 242 -2.82 -6.61 -8.67
N PRO A 243 -1.96 -6.77 -7.64
CA PRO A 243 -1.46 -5.62 -6.88
C PRO A 243 -0.51 -4.79 -7.74
N LEU A 244 -0.59 -3.46 -7.65
CA LEU A 244 0.15 -2.52 -8.49
C LEU A 244 1.22 -1.78 -7.69
N PHE A 245 2.46 -1.88 -8.18
CA PHE A 245 3.56 -1.02 -7.80
C PHE A 245 3.60 0.20 -8.73
N VAL A 246 3.34 1.39 -8.17
CA VAL A 246 3.26 2.63 -8.95
C VAL A 246 4.62 3.34 -8.91
N MET A 247 5.34 3.36 -10.03
CA MET A 247 6.62 4.05 -10.15
C MET A 247 6.98 4.39 -11.61
N ASP A 248 7.50 3.42 -12.36
CA ASP A 248 7.77 3.50 -13.79
C ASP A 248 7.20 2.23 -14.45
N VAL A 249 6.95 2.29 -15.74
CA VAL A 249 6.47 1.16 -16.51
C VAL A 249 7.65 0.35 -17.08
N VAL A 250 7.51 -0.96 -17.05
CA VAL A 250 8.43 -1.90 -17.71
C VAL A 250 7.72 -2.60 -18.87
N VAL A 251 8.49 -3.07 -19.83
CA VAL A 251 7.99 -3.90 -20.94
C VAL A 251 8.44 -5.35 -20.74
N PRO A 252 7.73 -6.35 -21.31
CA PRO A 252 8.11 -7.75 -21.22
C PRO A 252 9.60 -8.02 -21.50
N SER A 253 10.15 -9.03 -20.82
CA SER A 253 11.55 -9.48 -20.96
C SER A 253 12.61 -8.49 -20.44
N GLN A 254 12.23 -7.60 -19.54
CA GLN A 254 13.13 -6.78 -18.71
C GLN A 254 13.32 -7.34 -17.30
N LYS A 255 14.52 -7.13 -16.75
CA LYS A 255 14.86 -7.37 -15.34
C LYS A 255 15.20 -6.05 -14.64
N LEU A 256 14.78 -5.92 -13.39
CA LEU A 256 15.02 -4.73 -12.56
C LEU A 256 15.23 -5.13 -11.11
N SER A 257 16.08 -4.39 -10.40
CA SER A 257 16.24 -4.50 -8.95
C SER A 257 15.58 -3.32 -8.25
N LEU A 258 14.78 -3.57 -7.23
CA LEU A 258 14.05 -2.55 -6.48
C LEU A 258 14.40 -2.60 -4.99
N HIS A 259 14.51 -1.42 -4.39
CA HIS A 259 14.61 -1.27 -2.94
C HIS A 259 13.26 -0.79 -2.39
N ILE A 260 12.59 -1.67 -1.65
CA ILE A 260 11.24 -1.46 -1.13
C ILE A 260 11.33 -0.96 0.30
N PHE A 261 11.10 0.34 0.49
CA PHE A 261 11.16 0.99 1.80
C PHE A 261 9.81 1.51 2.31
N GLU A 262 8.87 1.86 1.41
CA GLU A 262 7.57 2.38 1.82
C GLU A 262 6.73 1.30 2.54
N PRO A 263 6.12 1.59 3.71
CA PRO A 263 5.32 0.63 4.47
C PRO A 263 4.25 -0.10 3.64
N ARG A 264 3.53 0.64 2.77
CA ARG A 264 2.48 0.06 1.91
C ARG A 264 3.02 -1.02 0.95
N TYR A 265 4.18 -0.78 0.35
CA TYR A 265 4.77 -1.73 -0.58
C TYR A 265 5.50 -2.87 0.15
N ARG A 266 5.99 -2.64 1.38
CA ARG A 266 6.48 -3.73 2.24
C ARG A 266 5.37 -4.74 2.55
N LEU A 267 4.16 -4.26 2.87
CA LEU A 267 2.99 -5.12 3.03
C LEU A 267 2.64 -5.85 1.72
N MET A 268 2.59 -5.13 0.60
CA MET A 268 2.32 -5.71 -0.72
C MET A 268 3.31 -6.84 -1.06
N VAL A 269 4.62 -6.61 -0.90
CA VAL A 269 5.66 -7.60 -1.20
C VAL A 269 5.52 -8.84 -0.32
N ARG A 270 5.21 -8.70 0.98
CA ARG A 270 4.95 -9.86 1.84
C ARG A 270 3.79 -10.72 1.31
N ARG A 271 2.67 -10.10 0.97
CA ARG A 271 1.50 -10.81 0.42
C ARG A 271 1.80 -11.48 -0.91
N VAL A 272 2.50 -10.77 -1.80
CA VAL A 272 2.91 -11.29 -3.11
C VAL A 272 3.87 -12.49 -2.95
N MET A 273 4.81 -12.42 -2.00
CA MET A 273 5.76 -13.51 -1.73
C MET A 273 5.12 -14.73 -1.05
N GLU A 274 4.07 -14.53 -0.24
CA GLU A 274 3.25 -15.61 0.33
C GLU A 274 2.33 -16.25 -0.71
N GLY A 275 1.92 -15.49 -1.73
CA GLY A 275 1.10 -15.94 -2.85
C GLY A 275 1.93 -16.39 -4.07
N ASN A 276 1.59 -15.83 -5.23
CA ASN A 276 2.09 -16.27 -6.52
C ASN A 276 3.34 -15.52 -7.03
N ARG A 277 3.93 -14.63 -6.21
CA ARG A 277 5.08 -13.78 -6.54
C ARG A 277 4.88 -12.78 -7.68
N ARG A 278 3.64 -12.52 -8.10
CA ARG A 278 3.32 -11.60 -9.19
C ARG A 278 2.75 -10.27 -8.69
N MET A 279 3.16 -9.19 -9.34
CA MET A 279 2.59 -7.86 -9.19
C MET A 279 2.62 -7.11 -10.53
N GLY A 280 1.88 -6.02 -10.64
CA GLY A 280 1.89 -5.16 -11.81
C GLY A 280 2.80 -3.96 -11.60
N MET A 281 3.61 -3.61 -12.59
CA MET A 281 4.31 -2.33 -12.63
C MET A 281 3.58 -1.37 -13.54
N VAL A 282 3.21 -0.21 -12.98
CA VAL A 282 2.44 0.81 -13.68
C VAL A 282 3.05 2.19 -13.44
N ASN A 283 3.00 3.03 -14.46
CA ASN A 283 3.36 4.44 -14.35
C ASN A 283 2.11 5.30 -14.10
N ILE A 284 2.31 6.51 -13.60
CA ILE A 284 1.29 7.56 -13.59
C ILE A 284 1.40 8.34 -14.92
N ASP A 285 0.27 8.49 -15.60
CA ASP A 285 0.14 9.43 -16.70
C ASP A 285 0.16 10.86 -16.13
N VAL A 286 1.22 11.58 -16.47
CA VAL A 286 1.48 12.95 -16.01
C VAL A 286 0.37 13.91 -16.44
N SER A 287 -0.30 13.65 -17.56
CA SER A 287 -1.34 14.52 -18.10
C SER A 287 -2.66 14.42 -17.31
N THR A 288 -3.00 13.22 -16.85
CA THR A 288 -4.25 12.93 -16.13
C THR A 288 -4.07 12.83 -14.62
N GLY A 289 -2.82 12.67 -14.14
CA GLY A 289 -2.53 12.32 -12.75
C GLY A 289 -3.11 10.96 -12.34
N SER A 290 -3.50 10.13 -13.31
CA SER A 290 -4.04 8.80 -13.07
C SER A 290 -3.02 7.75 -13.50
N ILE A 291 -3.13 6.53 -12.99
CA ILE A 291 -2.32 5.43 -13.51
C ILE A 291 -2.57 5.21 -15.01
N ALA A 292 -1.56 4.71 -15.71
CA ALA A 292 -1.68 4.34 -17.11
C ALA A 292 -2.65 3.16 -17.32
N ASP A 293 -3.37 3.15 -18.45
CA ASP A 293 -4.35 2.12 -18.79
C ASP A 293 -3.73 0.74 -19.10
N TYR A 294 -2.44 0.70 -19.41
CA TYR A 294 -1.68 -0.52 -19.71
C TYR A 294 -0.46 -0.61 -18.79
N ALA A 295 -0.19 -1.83 -18.35
CA ALA A 295 0.90 -2.15 -17.44
C ALA A 295 1.46 -3.54 -17.73
N CYS A 296 2.54 -3.89 -17.03
CA CYS A 296 3.20 -5.17 -17.20
C CYS A 296 3.25 -5.94 -15.87
N GLU A 297 2.87 -7.22 -15.93
CA GLU A 297 3.05 -8.17 -14.84
C GLU A 297 4.55 -8.43 -14.69
N VAL A 298 5.01 -8.37 -13.46
CA VAL A 298 6.36 -8.74 -13.05
C VAL A 298 6.29 -9.84 -12.01
N GLU A 299 7.27 -10.74 -12.06
CA GLU A 299 7.47 -11.80 -11.07
C GLU A 299 8.68 -11.45 -10.22
N ILE A 300 8.55 -11.57 -8.90
CA ILE A 300 9.68 -11.43 -7.98
C ILE A 300 10.51 -12.71 -8.04
N THR A 301 11.70 -12.63 -8.64
CA THR A 301 12.63 -13.75 -8.80
C THR A 301 13.51 -13.93 -7.57
N GLU A 302 13.95 -12.83 -6.95
CA GLU A 302 14.73 -12.85 -5.72
C GLU A 302 14.17 -11.83 -4.71
N CYS A 303 14.25 -12.15 -3.42
CA CYS A 303 13.73 -11.31 -2.35
C CYS A 303 14.58 -11.42 -1.07
N GLU A 304 15.31 -10.36 -0.76
CA GLU A 304 16.14 -10.23 0.43
C GLU A 304 15.50 -9.26 1.46
N PRO A 305 14.95 -9.78 2.58
CA PRO A 305 14.46 -8.94 3.66
C PRO A 305 15.61 -8.34 4.48
N LEU A 306 15.50 -7.06 4.82
CA LEU A 306 16.45 -6.33 5.66
C LEU A 306 16.00 -6.30 7.13
N PRO A 307 16.93 -6.08 8.10
CA PRO A 307 16.61 -6.06 9.53
C PRO A 307 15.57 -5.01 9.96
N ASP A 308 15.40 -3.94 9.19
CA ASP A 308 14.42 -2.87 9.43
C ASP A 308 13.08 -3.09 8.71
N GLY A 309 12.89 -4.27 8.12
CA GLY A 309 11.68 -4.67 7.41
C GLY A 309 11.59 -4.21 5.96
N ARG A 310 12.61 -3.52 5.44
CA ARG A 310 12.73 -3.21 4.00
C ARG A 310 13.07 -4.47 3.20
N PHE A 311 12.94 -4.40 1.87
CA PHE A 311 13.31 -5.49 0.98
C PHE A 311 14.21 -4.99 -0.16
N TYR A 312 15.22 -5.75 -0.52
CA TYR A 312 15.75 -5.73 -1.88
C TYR A 312 15.09 -6.86 -2.67
N ILE A 313 14.52 -6.54 -3.83
CA ILE A 313 13.92 -7.54 -4.71
C ILE A 313 14.51 -7.44 -6.11
N GLU A 314 14.62 -8.59 -6.77
CA GLU A 314 14.82 -8.65 -8.22
C GLU A 314 13.52 -9.11 -8.87
N ILE A 315 13.17 -8.45 -9.96
CA ILE A 315 11.93 -8.71 -10.68
C ILE A 315 12.20 -8.96 -12.16
N GLU A 316 11.39 -9.82 -12.76
CA GLU A 316 11.38 -10.09 -14.18
C GLU A 316 9.98 -9.83 -14.74
N SER A 317 9.90 -8.93 -15.72
CA SER A 317 8.66 -8.62 -16.44
C SER A 317 8.25 -9.75 -17.39
N ARG A 318 6.94 -10.04 -17.41
CA ARG A 318 6.36 -11.21 -18.07
C ARG A 318 5.41 -10.79 -19.18
N ARG A 319 4.15 -10.55 -18.84
CA ARG A 319 3.05 -10.32 -19.80
C ARG A 319 2.37 -8.99 -19.51
N ARG A 320 1.56 -8.53 -20.46
CA ARG A 320 0.93 -7.23 -20.42
C ARG A 320 -0.53 -7.37 -20.06
N PHE A 321 -1.07 -6.32 -19.48
CA PHE A 321 -2.49 -6.27 -19.17
C PHE A 321 -3.04 -4.86 -19.32
N HIS A 322 -4.33 -4.80 -19.64
CA HIS A 322 -5.13 -3.59 -19.62
C HIS A 322 -5.86 -3.50 -18.28
N ILE A 323 -5.84 -2.32 -17.66
CA ILE A 323 -6.47 -2.08 -16.37
C ILE A 323 -7.93 -1.66 -16.61
N LEU A 324 -8.87 -2.49 -16.18
CA LEU A 324 -10.31 -2.22 -16.30
C LEU A 324 -10.80 -1.30 -15.20
N LYS A 325 -10.39 -1.58 -13.97
CA LYS A 325 -10.70 -0.80 -12.76
C LYS A 325 -9.68 -1.10 -11.68
N SER A 326 -9.72 -0.30 -10.64
CA SER A 326 -8.69 -0.36 -9.61
C SER A 326 -9.04 0.47 -8.39
N TRP A 327 -8.59 0.03 -7.22
CA TRP A 327 -8.95 0.57 -5.92
C TRP A 327 -7.76 0.53 -4.96
N ASP A 328 -7.87 1.26 -3.85
CA ASP A 328 -6.92 1.17 -2.74
C ASP A 328 -7.25 -0.05 -1.86
N GLN A 329 -6.23 -0.81 -1.52
CA GLN A 329 -6.29 -1.93 -0.59
C GLN A 329 -5.10 -1.85 0.36
N ASP A 330 -5.38 -1.47 1.61
CA ASP A 330 -4.37 -1.31 2.66
C ASP A 330 -3.23 -0.35 2.28
N GLY A 331 -3.54 0.69 1.50
CA GLY A 331 -2.63 1.74 1.10
C GLY A 331 -1.82 1.49 -0.18
N TYR A 332 -1.96 0.32 -0.82
CA TYR A 332 -1.46 0.09 -2.17
C TYR A 332 -2.60 -0.23 -3.13
N ARG A 333 -2.37 -0.08 -4.43
CA ARG A 333 -3.43 -0.19 -5.43
C ARG A 333 -3.57 -1.63 -5.91
N VAL A 334 -4.79 -2.10 -6.09
CA VAL A 334 -5.10 -3.38 -6.75
C VAL A 334 -5.95 -3.08 -7.98
N ALA A 335 -5.75 -3.84 -9.04
CA ALA A 335 -6.51 -3.71 -10.28
C ALA A 335 -7.17 -5.02 -10.68
N ASP A 336 -8.35 -4.88 -11.28
CA ASP A 336 -8.98 -5.89 -12.11
C ASP A 336 -8.55 -5.66 -13.56
N VAL A 337 -8.06 -6.71 -14.21
CA VAL A 337 -7.30 -6.57 -15.45
C VAL A 337 -7.73 -7.57 -16.51
N GLU A 338 -7.53 -7.17 -17.76
CA GLU A 338 -7.64 -8.03 -18.93
C GLU A 338 -6.24 -8.30 -19.51
N TRP A 339 -5.94 -9.57 -19.77
CA TRP A 339 -4.65 -9.97 -20.33
C TRP A 339 -4.57 -9.62 -21.82
N VAL A 340 -3.45 -9.04 -22.24
CA VAL A 340 -3.26 -8.57 -23.61
C VAL A 340 -2.31 -9.50 -24.35
N GLU A 341 -2.78 -10.05 -25.46
CA GLU A 341 -2.01 -10.89 -26.38
C GLU A 341 -1.91 -10.25 -27.76
N ASP A 342 -0.82 -10.51 -28.47
CA ASP A 342 -0.67 -10.04 -29.86
C ASP A 342 -1.63 -10.73 -30.81
N ILE A 343 -1.94 -10.02 -31.90
CA ILE A 343 -2.69 -10.57 -33.02
C ILE A 343 -1.69 -11.21 -33.97
N TYR A 344 -1.67 -12.53 -34.01
CA TYR A 344 -0.76 -13.27 -34.87
C TYR A 344 -1.38 -13.59 -36.24
N PRO A 345 -0.58 -13.52 -37.33
CA PRO A 345 -0.97 -14.13 -38.59
C PRO A 345 -1.23 -15.64 -38.40
N PRO A 346 -2.25 -16.22 -39.06
CA PRO A 346 -2.56 -17.64 -38.94
C PRO A 346 -1.38 -18.55 -39.34
N GLU A 347 -1.32 -19.74 -38.76
CA GLU A 347 -0.27 -20.72 -39.09
C GLU A 347 -0.29 -21.09 -40.59
N GLY A 348 0.90 -21.29 -41.16
CA GLY A 348 1.08 -21.65 -42.58
C GLY A 348 0.96 -20.48 -43.57
N THR A 349 0.51 -19.30 -43.14
CA THR A 349 0.40 -18.12 -44.00
C THR A 349 1.77 -17.57 -44.44
N PRO A 350 1.88 -16.94 -45.63
CA PRO A 350 3.08 -16.19 -46.03
C PRO A 350 3.49 -15.14 -44.99
N GLU A 351 2.53 -14.41 -44.44
CA GLU A 351 2.75 -13.36 -43.44
C GLU A 351 3.37 -13.92 -42.16
N ARG A 352 2.94 -15.12 -41.72
CA ARG A 352 3.56 -15.81 -40.58
C ARG A 352 5.01 -16.18 -40.87
N ARG A 353 5.31 -16.70 -42.07
CA ARG A 353 6.68 -17.06 -42.46
C ARG A 353 7.59 -15.83 -42.51
N GLU A 354 7.11 -14.74 -43.10
CA GLU A 354 7.84 -13.46 -43.14
C GLU A 354 8.13 -12.92 -41.74
N LEU A 355 7.15 -12.95 -40.83
CA LEU A 355 7.35 -12.49 -39.45
C LEU A 355 8.44 -13.31 -38.73
N MET A 356 8.42 -14.63 -38.89
CA MET A 356 9.43 -15.52 -38.31
C MET A 356 10.81 -15.27 -38.92
N GLU A 357 10.89 -15.12 -40.24
CA GLU A 357 12.14 -14.81 -40.94
C GLU A 357 12.72 -13.45 -40.48
N MET A 358 11.87 -12.41 -40.40
CA MET A 358 12.26 -11.10 -39.89
C MET A 358 12.77 -11.19 -38.44
N THR A 359 12.10 -11.96 -37.58
CA THR A 359 12.49 -12.15 -36.19
C THR A 359 13.84 -12.85 -36.08
N ASN A 360 14.07 -13.91 -36.87
CA ASN A 360 15.36 -14.62 -36.90
C ASN A 360 16.50 -13.71 -37.39
N ASN A 361 16.29 -12.98 -38.48
CA ASN A 361 17.30 -12.07 -39.04
C ASN A 361 17.65 -10.94 -38.05
N LEU A 362 16.65 -10.39 -37.35
CA LEU A 362 16.86 -9.38 -36.32
C LEU A 362 17.56 -9.95 -35.09
N ALA A 363 17.23 -11.19 -34.69
CA ALA A 363 17.90 -11.86 -33.57
C ALA A 363 19.40 -12.09 -33.85
N GLU A 364 19.75 -12.52 -35.06
CA GLU A 364 21.14 -12.66 -35.49
C GLU A 364 21.86 -11.31 -35.50
N SER A 365 21.22 -10.28 -36.06
CA SER A 365 21.74 -8.91 -36.11
C SER A 365 21.97 -8.35 -34.70
N ALA A 366 21.03 -8.57 -33.78
CA ALA A 366 21.13 -8.14 -32.39
C ALA A 366 22.28 -8.83 -31.65
N ARG A 367 22.48 -10.14 -31.85
CA ARG A 367 23.62 -10.88 -31.29
C ARG A 367 24.95 -10.37 -31.83
N ALA A 368 25.05 -10.15 -33.14
CA ALA A 368 26.25 -9.60 -33.76
C ALA A 368 26.58 -8.21 -33.21
N TRP A 369 25.56 -7.35 -33.06
CA TRP A 369 25.72 -6.04 -32.45
C TRP A 369 26.15 -6.12 -30.98
N LEU A 370 25.49 -6.94 -30.15
CA LEU A 370 25.85 -7.14 -28.74
C LEU A 370 27.29 -7.64 -28.61
N ASN A 371 27.72 -8.57 -29.46
CA ASN A 371 29.11 -9.04 -29.48
C ASN A 371 30.09 -7.90 -29.78
N LYS A 372 29.80 -7.05 -30.77
CA LYS A 372 30.62 -5.86 -31.08
C LYS A 372 30.68 -4.90 -29.89
N GLN A 373 29.56 -4.62 -29.24
CA GLN A 373 29.50 -3.75 -28.06
C GLN A 373 30.27 -4.32 -26.87
N LYS A 374 30.11 -5.62 -26.57
CA LYS A 374 30.86 -6.30 -25.50
C LYS A 374 32.37 -6.24 -25.74
N VAL A 375 32.82 -6.37 -26.99
CA VAL A 375 34.25 -6.23 -27.35
C VAL A 375 34.74 -4.79 -27.12
N ALA A 376 33.95 -3.79 -27.51
CA ALA A 376 34.28 -2.39 -27.26
C ALA A 376 34.29 -2.04 -25.76
N ALA A 377 33.38 -2.64 -24.99
CA ALA A 377 33.21 -2.44 -23.55
C ALA A 377 34.22 -3.22 -22.68
N ARG A 378 35.19 -3.95 -23.26
CA ARG A 378 36.08 -4.85 -22.50
C ARG A 378 36.81 -4.22 -21.32
N GLN A 379 37.10 -2.92 -21.40
CA GLN A 379 37.78 -2.18 -20.33
C GLN A 379 36.80 -1.52 -19.34
N ASP A 380 35.52 -1.42 -19.68
CA ASP A 380 34.45 -0.96 -18.80
C ASP A 380 33.67 -2.15 -18.25
N ARG A 381 34.10 -2.63 -17.08
CA ARG A 381 33.48 -3.79 -16.42
C ARG A 381 31.98 -3.59 -16.19
N ARG A 382 31.53 -2.39 -15.81
CA ARG A 382 30.12 -2.14 -15.50
C ARG A 382 29.27 -2.17 -16.76
N HIS A 383 29.77 -1.55 -17.83
CA HIS A 383 29.07 -1.57 -19.10
C HIS A 383 29.02 -2.98 -19.70
N LEU A 384 30.11 -3.76 -19.57
CA LEU A 384 30.14 -5.15 -19.99
C LEU A 384 29.14 -6.02 -19.22
N GLU A 385 29.05 -5.86 -17.90
CA GLU A 385 28.06 -6.57 -17.06
C GLU A 385 26.63 -6.23 -17.47
N TYR A 386 26.34 -4.97 -17.78
CA TYR A 386 25.04 -4.54 -18.30
C TYR A 386 24.69 -5.20 -19.64
N LEU A 387 25.63 -5.25 -20.60
CA LEU A 387 25.41 -5.89 -21.90
C LEU A 387 25.19 -7.41 -21.77
N LEU A 388 25.93 -8.07 -20.88
CA LEU A 388 25.73 -9.49 -20.57
C LEU A 388 24.36 -9.76 -19.94
N ALA A 389 23.91 -8.88 -19.05
CA ALA A 389 22.58 -8.98 -18.44
C ALA A 389 21.46 -8.83 -19.48
N ILE A 390 21.59 -7.87 -20.41
CA ILE A 390 20.66 -7.70 -21.53
C ILE A 390 20.62 -8.95 -22.41
N GLU A 391 21.78 -9.47 -22.82
CA GLU A 391 21.86 -10.66 -23.66
C GLU A 391 21.25 -11.90 -22.98
N ALA A 392 21.45 -12.05 -21.66
CA ALA A 392 20.87 -13.13 -20.89
C ALA A 392 19.33 -13.10 -20.83
N THR A 393 18.72 -11.93 -21.08
CA THR A 393 17.25 -11.77 -21.15
C THR A 393 16.69 -11.92 -22.57
N MET A 394 17.56 -12.10 -23.59
CA MET A 394 17.14 -12.23 -24.99
C MET A 394 16.20 -13.43 -25.19
N PRO A 395 14.94 -13.22 -25.59
CA PRO A 395 14.01 -14.30 -25.87
C PRO A 395 14.41 -15.11 -27.10
N SER A 396 13.86 -16.33 -27.21
CA SER A 396 14.00 -17.14 -28.42
C SER A 396 13.35 -16.44 -29.61
N ALA A 397 13.99 -16.50 -30.78
CA ALA A 397 13.39 -16.01 -32.03
C ALA A 397 12.15 -16.83 -32.46
N GLN A 398 11.89 -17.96 -31.79
CA GLN A 398 10.65 -18.73 -31.95
C GLN A 398 9.46 -18.11 -31.21
N ASP A 399 9.69 -17.08 -30.39
CA ASP A 399 8.67 -16.27 -29.72
C ASP A 399 8.78 -14.81 -30.20
N PRO A 400 8.18 -14.48 -31.36
CA PRO A 400 8.29 -13.13 -31.94
C PRO A 400 7.75 -12.03 -31.03
N GLU A 401 6.70 -12.29 -30.25
CA GLU A 401 6.09 -11.28 -29.38
C GLU A 401 7.08 -10.87 -28.30
N ARG A 402 7.60 -11.83 -27.51
CA ARG A 402 8.59 -11.52 -26.47
C ARG A 402 9.85 -10.93 -27.07
N PHE A 403 10.34 -11.50 -28.18
CA PHE A 403 11.52 -10.96 -28.85
C PHE A 403 11.31 -9.50 -29.28
N SER A 404 10.14 -9.14 -29.81
CA SER A 404 9.85 -7.76 -30.22
C SER A 404 9.89 -6.76 -29.07
N PHE A 405 9.43 -7.15 -27.87
CA PHE A 405 9.52 -6.30 -26.68
C PHE A 405 10.95 -6.14 -26.19
N TRP A 406 11.69 -7.24 -26.07
CA TRP A 406 13.10 -7.21 -25.73
C TRP A 406 13.88 -6.34 -26.72
N PHE A 407 13.67 -6.54 -28.03
CA PHE A 407 14.35 -5.78 -29.07
C PHE A 407 14.01 -4.30 -29.03
N ALA A 408 12.73 -3.94 -28.83
CA ALA A 408 12.31 -2.55 -28.67
C ALA A 408 12.87 -1.91 -27.39
N SER A 409 13.19 -2.71 -26.36
CA SER A 409 13.77 -2.26 -25.10
C SER A 409 15.27 -1.93 -25.15
N LEU A 410 15.97 -2.36 -26.20
CA LEU A 410 17.37 -1.96 -26.44
C LEU A 410 17.50 -0.46 -26.75
N ALA A 411 16.40 0.18 -27.14
CA ALA A 411 16.27 1.62 -27.27
C ALA A 411 15.91 2.26 -25.93
N GLU A 412 16.59 3.34 -25.55
CA GLU A 412 16.14 4.20 -24.45
C GLU A 412 14.82 4.86 -24.86
N ARG A 413 13.75 4.59 -24.11
CA ARG A 413 12.40 5.06 -24.37
C ARG A 413 11.82 5.72 -23.13
N SER A 414 11.05 6.79 -23.34
CA SER A 414 10.26 7.43 -22.30
C SER A 414 9.18 6.49 -21.76
N SER A 415 8.69 6.75 -20.55
CA SER A 415 7.61 5.95 -19.96
C SER A 415 6.33 5.96 -20.81
N SER A 416 6.02 7.08 -21.51
CA SER A 416 4.89 7.15 -22.43
C SER A 416 5.06 6.17 -23.60
N GLU A 417 6.24 6.17 -24.24
CA GLU A 417 6.51 5.27 -25.37
C GLU A 417 6.48 3.80 -24.95
N LYS A 418 6.92 3.49 -23.72
CA LYS A 418 6.78 2.13 -23.16
C LYS A 418 5.30 1.73 -23.01
N VAL A 419 4.43 2.63 -22.53
CA VAL A 419 2.97 2.37 -22.47
C VAL A 419 2.41 2.12 -23.88
N ASP A 420 2.85 2.88 -24.88
CA ASP A 420 2.40 2.68 -26.27
C ASP A 420 2.84 1.31 -26.82
N LEU A 421 4.06 0.85 -26.48
CA LEU A 421 4.50 -0.51 -26.80
C LEU A 421 3.61 -1.56 -26.11
N LEU A 422 3.24 -1.34 -24.85
CA LEU A 422 2.34 -2.24 -24.13
C LEU A 422 0.93 -2.28 -24.74
N ARG A 423 0.47 -1.18 -25.34
CA ARG A 423 -0.83 -1.09 -26.02
C ARG A 423 -0.83 -1.79 -27.39
N SER A 424 0.28 -1.73 -28.12
CA SER A 424 0.38 -2.29 -29.48
C SER A 424 0.22 -3.82 -29.47
N ARG A 425 -0.67 -4.35 -30.33
CA ARG A 425 -0.90 -5.80 -30.51
C ARG A 425 -0.28 -6.34 -31.80
N ASP A 426 0.54 -5.53 -32.49
CA ASP A 426 1.18 -5.88 -33.76
C ASP A 426 2.68 -6.11 -33.54
N THR A 427 3.08 -7.38 -33.54
CA THR A 427 4.48 -7.78 -33.37
C THR A 427 5.38 -7.22 -34.47
N ARG A 428 4.92 -7.22 -35.73
CA ARG A 428 5.71 -6.79 -36.88
C ARG A 428 5.99 -5.30 -36.78
N GLN A 429 4.96 -4.52 -36.48
CA GLN A 429 5.10 -3.07 -36.26
C GLN A 429 6.10 -2.77 -35.13
N ARG A 430 6.06 -3.50 -34.01
CA ARG A 430 7.03 -3.30 -32.92
C ARG A 430 8.47 -3.62 -33.36
N LEU A 431 8.68 -4.66 -34.15
CA LEU A 431 10.00 -4.98 -34.71
C LEU A 431 10.52 -3.90 -35.66
N GLU A 432 9.66 -3.38 -36.53
CA GLU A 432 9.98 -2.29 -37.46
C GLU A 432 10.35 -1.00 -36.71
N LEU A 433 9.58 -0.66 -35.66
CA LEU A 433 9.89 0.48 -34.78
C LEU A 433 11.24 0.31 -34.07
N GLY A 434 11.55 -0.89 -33.58
CA GLY A 434 12.87 -1.20 -33.02
C GLY A 434 13.98 -1.03 -34.06
N LEU A 435 13.80 -1.57 -35.27
CA LEU A 435 14.80 -1.53 -36.33
C LEU A 435 15.11 -0.10 -36.78
N ASN A 436 14.09 0.75 -36.93
CA ASN A 436 14.27 2.15 -37.30
C ASN A 436 15.10 2.92 -36.27
N PHE A 437 14.90 2.64 -34.98
CA PHE A 437 15.71 3.23 -33.91
C PHE A 437 17.16 2.73 -33.95
N MET A 438 17.37 1.46 -34.28
CA MET A 438 18.72 0.89 -34.37
C MET A 438 19.50 1.45 -35.56
N ARG A 439 18.87 1.61 -36.72
CA ARG A 439 19.51 2.16 -37.93
C ARG A 439 20.06 3.58 -37.75
N THR A 440 19.51 4.37 -36.82
CA THR A 440 20.03 5.71 -36.54
C THR A 440 21.22 5.71 -35.57
N ARG A 441 21.50 4.58 -34.88
CA ARG A 441 22.57 4.44 -33.88
C ARG A 441 23.64 3.39 -34.22
N TRP A 442 23.42 2.48 -35.18
CA TRP A 442 24.25 1.29 -35.45
C TRP A 442 25.21 1.40 -36.63
#